data_AF-A0A356BDL4-F1
#
_entry.id   AF-A0A356BDL4-F1
#
_cell.length_a   1.000
_cell.length_b   1.000
_cell.length_c   1.000
_cell.angle_alpha   90.00
_cell.angle_beta   90.00
_cell.angle_gamma   90.00
#
_symmetry.space_group_name_H-M   'P 1'
#
loop_
_entity.id
_entity.type
_entity.pdbx_description
1 polymer ?
#
loop_
_entity_poly.entity_id
_entity_poly.type
_entity_poly.pdbx_seq_one_letter_code
_entity_poly.pdbx_strand_id
1 'polypeptide(L)' 'GYFDTRIGAKRDISSYAAILQQLQLPPKQVLFLSDVTAELDAAAQLGIDTVQLIRERQPAAKHKTAADFYQVAE' A
#
# COMPACT_ATOMS: atom_id res chain seq x y z
N GLY A 1 3.65 11.94 -7.14
CA GLY A 1 3.62 12.84 -5.96
C GLY A 1 4.39 12.21 -4.82
N TYR A 2 4.92 13.00 -3.90
CA TYR A 2 5.54 12.50 -2.66
C TYR A 2 4.54 12.69 -1.51
N PHE A 3 4.06 11.58 -0.94
CA PHE A 3 3.07 11.58 0.14
C PHE A 3 3.76 11.21 1.44
N ASP A 4 4.24 12.22 2.16
CA ASP A 4 4.87 12.04 3.47
C ASP A 4 3.80 11.92 4.57
N THR A 5 4.20 11.18 5.59
CA THR A 5 3.50 10.53 6.71
C THR A 5 2.74 11.44 7.69
N ARG A 6 2.27 12.61 7.26
CA ARG A 6 1.42 13.52 8.05
C ARG A 6 -0.08 13.37 7.75
N ILE A 7 -0.46 12.51 6.80
CA ILE A 7 -1.86 12.21 6.50
C ILE A 7 -2.37 11.16 7.48
N GLY A 8 -2.84 11.62 8.64
CA GLY A 8 -3.69 10.86 9.56
C GLY A 8 -3.09 9.56 10.11
N ALA A 9 -3.81 8.89 11.00
CA ALA A 9 -3.43 7.54 11.39
C ALA A 9 -3.46 6.67 10.13
N LYS A 10 -2.29 6.18 9.68
CA LYS A 10 -2.06 5.43 8.41
C LYS A 10 -2.91 4.16 8.21
N ARG A 11 -3.85 3.88 9.11
CA ARG A 11 -4.74 2.72 9.13
C ARG A 11 -6.17 3.05 8.71
N ASP A 12 -6.51 4.31 8.52
CA ASP A 12 -7.85 4.71 8.10
C ASP A 12 -7.98 4.66 6.57
N ILE A 13 -8.96 3.88 6.09
CA ILE A 13 -9.35 3.78 4.67
C ILE A 13 -9.55 5.17 4.05
N SER A 14 -10.05 6.12 4.82
CA SER A 14 -10.30 7.51 4.40
C SER A 14 -9.03 8.21 3.91
N SER A 15 -7.86 7.85 4.46
CA SER A 15 -6.56 8.41 4.04
C SER A 15 -6.19 7.95 2.63
N TYR A 16 -6.42 6.68 2.32
CA TYR A 16 -6.15 6.11 1.00
C TYR A 16 -7.15 6.61 -0.05
N ALA A 17 -8.41 6.81 0.34
CA ALA A 17 -9.41 7.43 -0.52
C ALA A 17 -9.02 8.87 -0.89
N ALA A 18 -8.51 9.66 0.07
CA ALA A 18 -8.03 11.01 -0.19
C ALA A 18 -6.83 11.03 -1.15
N ILE A 19 -5.89 10.09 -1.02
CA ILE A 19 -4.75 9.95 -1.93
C ILE A 19 -5.25 9.65 -3.36
N LEU A 20 -6.18 8.70 -3.53
CA LEU A 20 -6.76 8.39 -4.84
C LEU A 20 -7.46 9.59 -5.48
N GLN A 21 -8.22 10.36 -4.68
CA GLN A 21 -8.87 11.58 -5.14
C GLN A 21 -7.85 12.64 -5.61
N GLN A 22 -6.74 12.82 -4.87
CA GLN A 22 -5.69 13.75 -5.27
C GLN A 22 -4.91 13.28 -6.50
N LEU A 23 -4.71 11.96 -6.64
CA LEU A 23 -4.04 11.38 -7.79
C LEU A 23 -4.92 11.37 -9.05
N GLN A 24 -6.24 11.45 -8.91
CA GLN A 24 -7.22 11.29 -9.99
C GLN A 24 -7.01 10.01 -10.80
N LEU A 25 -6.54 8.95 -10.13
CA LEU A 25 -6.30 7.63 -10.71
C LEU A 25 -7.31 6.62 -10.17
N PRO A 26 -7.74 5.65 -10.99
CA PRO A 26 -8.52 4.54 -10.48
C PRO A 26 -7.65 3.68 -9.54
N PRO A 27 -8.23 3.07 -8.49
CA PRO A 27 -7.50 2.25 -7.52
C PRO A 27 -6.60 1.19 -8.16
N LYS A 28 -7.08 0.55 -9.23
CA LYS A 28 -6.37 -0.49 -10.00
C LYS A 28 -5.14 -0.01 -10.77
N GLN A 29 -4.90 1.30 -10.84
CA GLN A 29 -3.68 1.88 -11.44
C GLN A 29 -2.69 2.34 -10.37
N VAL A 30 -2.99 2.10 -9.09
CA VAL A 30 -2.16 2.49 -7.96
C VAL A 30 -1.66 1.23 -7.28
N LEU A 31 -0.35 1.19 -7.08
CA LEU A 31 0.34 0.18 -6.31
C LEU A 31 0.80 0.80 -4.98
N PHE A 32 0.43 0.17 -3.88
CA PHE A 32 0.82 0.55 -2.53
C PHE A 32 1.79 -0.46 -1.92
N LEU A 33 2.95 0.04 -1.48
CA LEU A 33 4.04 -0.74 -0.90
C LEU A 33 4.17 -0.37 0.58
N SER A 34 4.01 -1.34 1.48
CA SER A 34 4.19 -1.14 2.93
C SER A 34 4.68 -2.43 3.59
N ASP A 35 5.43 -2.31 4.68
CA ASP A 35 5.79 -3.42 5.56
C ASP A 35 4.73 -3.67 6.65
N VAL A 36 3.69 -2.84 6.72
CA VAL A 36 2.63 -2.91 7.72
C VAL A 36 1.36 -3.53 7.11
N THR A 37 1.01 -4.76 7.51
CA THR A 37 -0.17 -5.48 6.99
C THR A 37 -1.48 -4.69 7.13
N ALA A 38 -1.68 -3.99 8.25
CA ALA A 38 -2.89 -3.20 8.48
C ALA A 38 -3.06 -2.03 7.50
N GLU A 39 -1.96 -1.47 6.99
CA GLU A 39 -1.98 -0.42 5.96
C GLU A 39 -2.37 -1.01 4.60
N LEU A 40 -1.79 -2.16 4.26
CA LEU A 40 -2.13 -2.91 3.06
C LEU A 40 -3.60 -3.34 3.05
N ASP A 41 -4.13 -3.82 4.18
CA ASP A 41 -5.54 -4.21 4.29
C ASP A 41 -6.50 -3.02 4.09
N ALA A 42 -6.12 -1.81 4.53
CA ALA A 42 -6.91 -0.61 4.32
C ALA A 42 -6.88 -0.16 2.85
N ALA A 43 -5.72 -0.19 2.21
CA ALA A 43 -5.57 0.13 0.79
C ALA A 43 -6.30 -0.88 -0.11
N ALA A 44 -6.18 -2.18 0.19
CA ALA A 44 -6.82 -3.26 -0.56
C ALA A 44 -8.36 -3.18 -0.54
N GLN A 45 -8.96 -2.67 0.54
CA GLN A 45 -10.41 -2.44 0.62
C GLN A 45 -10.93 -1.42 -0.40
N LEU A 46 -10.08 -0.53 -0.89
CA LEU A 46 -10.42 0.41 -1.96
C LEU A 46 -10.14 -0.15 -3.35
N GLY A 47 -9.64 -1.39 -3.45
CA GLY A 47 -9.23 -2.02 -4.71
C GLY A 47 -7.88 -1.53 -5.22
N ILE A 48 -7.03 -0.97 -4.35
CA ILE A 48 -5.65 -0.62 -4.64
C ILE A 48 -4.81 -1.91 -4.63
N ASP A 49 -3.90 -2.05 -5.60
CA ASP A 49 -2.95 -3.15 -5.59
C ASP A 49 -1.95 -2.98 -4.45
N THR A 50 -1.69 -4.05 -3.71
CA THR A 50 -0.89 -4.00 -2.49
C THR A 50 0.20 -5.05 -2.51
N VAL A 51 1.42 -4.63 -2.15
CA VAL A 51 2.56 -5.53 -2.00
C VAL A 51 3.23 -5.24 -0.66
N GLN A 52 3.40 -6.30 0.12
CA GLN A 52 4.13 -6.27 1.38
C GLN A 52 5.63 -6.32 1.13
N LEU A 53 6.36 -5.34 1.65
CA LEU A 53 7.81 -5.36 1.67
C LEU A 53 8.29 -6.21 2.85
N ILE A 54 8.75 -7.43 2.56
CA ILE A 54 9.27 -8.34 3.57
C ILE A 54 10.70 -7.94 3.90
N ARG A 55 10.88 -7.39 5.10
CA ARG A 55 12.21 -7.28 5.74
C ARG A 55 12.42 -8.51 6.62
N GLU A 56 13.67 -8.91 6.81
CA GLU A 56 14.06 -10.15 7.49
C GLU A 56 13.17 -10.45 8.72
N ARG A 57 12.66 -11.69 8.80
CA ARG A 57 11.79 -12.24 9.86
C ARG A 57 10.33 -11.77 9.90
N GLN A 58 9.78 -11.22 8.82
CA GLN A 58 8.32 -11.03 8.74
C GLN A 58 7.60 -12.29 8.22
N PRO A 59 6.50 -12.73 8.87
CA PRO A 59 5.68 -13.81 8.33
C PRO A 59 5.03 -13.38 7.01
N ALA A 60 5.02 -14.28 6.02
CA ALA A 60 4.32 -14.06 4.77
C ALA A 60 2.83 -13.86 5.05
N ALA A 61 2.31 -12.67 4.75
CA ALA A 61 0.91 -12.33 4.99
C ALA A 61 0.09 -12.41 3.69
N LYS A 62 -1.21 -12.21 3.85
CA LYS A 62 -2.30 -12.26 2.86
C LYS A 62 -2.07 -11.53 1.52
N HIS A 63 -1.07 -10.67 1.42
CA HIS A 63 -0.77 -9.82 0.27
C HIS A 63 0.38 -10.39 -0.57
N LYS A 64 0.54 -9.91 -1.81
CA LYS A 64 1.77 -10.21 -2.58
C LYS A 64 2.97 -9.72 -1.78
N THR A 65 4.10 -10.44 -1.83
CA THR A 65 5.30 -10.09 -1.07
C THR A 65 6.46 -9.79 -1.99
N ALA A 66 7.31 -8.84 -1.61
CA ALA A 66 8.56 -8.53 -2.28
C ALA A 66 9.65 -8.24 -1.23
N ALA A 67 10.85 -8.77 -1.42
CA ALA A 67 11.99 -8.50 -0.53
C ALA A 67 12.68 -7.17 -0.86
N ASP A 68 12.53 -6.71 -2.11
CA ASP A 68 13.09 -5.47 -2.62
C ASP A 68 12.20 -4.87 -3.71
N PHE A 69 12.53 -3.66 -4.19
CA PHE A 69 11.74 -2.97 -5.22
C PHE A 69 11.89 -3.57 -6.62
N TYR A 70 12.93 -4.35 -6.90
CA TYR A 70 13.12 -4.97 -8.21
C TYR A 70 12.13 -6.12 -8.41
N GLN A 71 11.76 -6.81 -7.34
CA GLN A 71 10.76 -7.89 -7.35
C GLN A 71 9.31 -7.41 -7.54
N VAL A 72 9.06 -6.10 -7.51
CA VAL A 72 7.72 -5.52 -7.67
C VAL A 72 7.34 -5.35 -9.16
N ALA A 73 8.31 -5.43 -10.07
CA ALA A 73 8.17 -5.02 -11.47
C ALA A 73 7.77 -6.14 -12.46
N GLU A 74 7.24 -7.27 -11.98
CA GLU A 74 6.84 -8.42 -12.83
C GLU A 74 5.32 -8.53 -13.04
#